data_AF-A0A442I446-F1
#
_entry.id   AF-A0A442I446-F1
#
_cell.length_a   1.000
_cell.length_b   1.000
_cell.length_c   1.000
_cell.angle_alpha   90.00
_cell.angle_beta   90.00
_cell.angle_gamma   90.00
#
_symmetry.space_group_name_H-M   'P 1'
#
loop_
_entity.id
_entity.type
_entity.pdbx_description
1 polymer ?
#
loop_
_entity_poly.entity_id
_entity_poly.type
_entity_poly.pdbx_seq_one_letter_code
_entity_poly.pdbx_strand_id
1 'polypeptide(L)'
;MTIICSGQLRNSRIAIEDSYCAGLIVSQSCELAEDDAVELDDSASLAHGFTISQDSAVKVLLDSMTGRRFIGNCRQNDVEFCARVNESTIVPVVSAYGEDSDIRFVSSMRSSTDAIVADLAS
;
A
#
# COMPACT_ATOMS: atom_id res chain seq x y z
N MET A 1 -13.56 -0.61 -4.90
CA MET A 1 -12.61 -0.71 -3.77
C MET A 1 -12.28 0.70 -3.32
N THR A 2 -12.02 0.92 -2.02
CA THR A 2 -11.54 2.22 -1.52
C THR A 2 -10.18 2.02 -0.87
N ILE A 3 -9.20 2.83 -1.28
CA ILE A 3 -7.86 2.85 -0.68
C ILE A 3 -7.77 4.09 0.21
N ILE A 4 -7.42 3.90 1.48
CA ILE A 4 -7.33 4.99 2.45
C ILE A 4 -5.86 5.33 2.69
N CYS A 5 -5.43 6.51 2.26
CA CYS A 5 -4.11 7.05 2.53
C CYS A 5 -4.09 7.71 3.92
N SER A 6 -3.11 7.35 4.76
CA SER A 6 -2.97 7.90 6.11
C SER A 6 -2.58 9.38 6.10
N GLY A 7 -1.88 9.80 5.05
CA GLY A 7 -1.41 11.16 4.89
C GLY A 7 -0.35 11.52 5.91
N GLN A 8 -0.22 12.82 6.19
CA GLN A 8 0.69 13.33 7.20
C GLN A 8 -0.08 13.85 8.41
N LEU A 9 0.22 13.30 9.60
CA LEU A 9 -0.37 13.76 10.87
C LEU A 9 -0.18 15.26 11.13
N ARG A 10 0.91 15.85 10.63
CA ARG A 10 1.16 17.29 10.73
C ARG A 10 0.57 18.00 9.52
N ASN A 11 -0.48 18.78 9.77
CA ASN A 11 -1.14 19.71 8.84
C ASN A 11 -2.06 19.07 7.78
N SER A 12 -2.56 17.85 8.02
CA SER A 12 -3.49 17.13 7.12
C SER A 12 -3.05 17.15 5.66
N ARG A 13 -1.75 16.95 5.43
CA ARG A 13 -1.16 17.01 4.08
C ARG A 13 -1.20 15.66 3.42
N ILE A 14 -1.30 15.69 2.10
CA ILE A 14 -1.08 14.52 1.25
C ILE A 14 0.35 14.02 1.48
N ALA A 15 0.46 12.74 1.78
CA ALA A 15 1.70 11.97 1.75
C ALA A 15 1.86 11.42 0.33
N ILE A 16 2.86 11.89 -0.41
CA ILE A 16 3.04 11.48 -1.81
C ILE A 16 3.39 9.99 -1.92
N GLU A 17 4.05 9.45 -0.92
CA GLU A 17 4.38 8.04 -0.78
C GLU A 17 3.13 7.17 -0.60
N ASP A 18 2.12 7.65 0.13
CA ASP A 18 0.83 6.96 0.29
C ASP A 18 0.07 6.97 -1.05
N SER A 19 0.03 8.10 -1.75
CA SER A 19 -0.60 8.21 -3.07
C SER A 19 0.10 7.34 -4.12
N TYR A 20 1.43 7.25 -4.07
CA TYR A 20 2.21 6.35 -4.92
C TYR A 20 1.86 4.88 -4.66
N CYS A 21 1.81 4.48 -3.39
CA CYS A 21 1.42 3.12 -3.00
C CYS A 21 -0.02 2.80 -3.45
N ALA A 22 -0.96 3.73 -3.26
CA ALA A 22 -2.33 3.59 -3.73
C ALA A 22 -2.38 3.40 -5.26
N GLY A 23 -1.61 4.17 -6.02
CA GLY A 23 -1.55 4.02 -7.46
C GLY A 23 -0.93 2.70 -7.93
N LEU A 24 0.04 2.12 -7.20
CA LEU A 24 0.54 0.77 -7.48
C LEU A 24 -0.56 -0.28 -7.34
N ILE A 25 -1.38 -0.19 -6.28
CA ILE A 25 -2.52 -1.09 -6.06
C ILE A 25 -3.57 -0.92 -7.17
N VAL A 26 -3.84 0.33 -7.59
CA VAL A 26 -4.75 0.62 -8.71
C VAL A 26 -4.22 0.03 -10.02
N SER A 27 -2.95 0.24 -10.35
CA SER A 27 -2.33 -0.36 -11.55
C SER A 27 -2.50 -1.87 -11.56
N GLN A 28 -2.18 -2.53 -10.44
CA GLN A 28 -2.33 -3.98 -10.33
C GLN A 28 -3.80 -4.43 -10.47
N SER A 29 -4.74 -3.65 -9.92
CA SER A 29 -6.17 -3.96 -10.03
C SER A 29 -6.67 -3.82 -11.47
N CYS A 30 -6.23 -2.80 -12.19
CA CYS A 30 -6.55 -2.61 -13.61
C CYS A 30 -5.96 -3.74 -14.48
N GLU A 31 -4.72 -4.17 -14.20
CA GLU A 31 -4.10 -5.30 -14.90
C GLU A 31 -4.84 -6.62 -14.67
N LEU A 32 -5.35 -6.85 -13.45
CA LEU A 32 -6.06 -8.08 -13.09
C LEU A 32 -7.51 -8.13 -13.58
N ALA A 33 -8.10 -6.98 -13.92
CA ALA A 33 -9.48 -6.90 -14.39
C ALA A 33 -9.65 -7.30 -15.87
N GLU A 34 -8.55 -7.51 -16.60
CA GLU A 34 -8.54 -7.92 -18.02
C GLU A 34 -9.53 -7.11 -18.89
N ASP A 35 -10.63 -7.74 -19.33
CA ASP A 35 -11.65 -7.17 -20.22
C ASP A 35 -12.75 -6.38 -19.48
N ASP A 36 -12.82 -6.47 -18.15
CA ASP A 36 -13.77 -5.71 -17.34
C ASP A 36 -13.21 -4.32 -17.03
N ALA A 37 -13.96 -3.28 -17.42
CA ALA A 37 -13.56 -1.90 -17.16
C ALA A 37 -13.56 -1.59 -15.66
N VAL A 38 -12.38 -1.28 -15.11
CA VAL A 38 -12.26 -0.72 -13.76
C VAL A 38 -12.61 0.77 -13.81
N GLU A 39 -13.76 1.12 -13.26
CA GLU A 39 -14.16 2.51 -13.06
C GLU A 39 -13.29 3.15 -11.96
N LEU A 40 -12.59 4.23 -12.31
CA LEU A 40 -11.74 4.99 -11.40
C LEU A 40 -12.38 6.35 -11.12
N ASP A 41 -12.46 6.73 -9.84
CA ASP A 41 -12.78 8.12 -9.47
C ASP A 41 -11.58 9.05 -9.71
N ASP A 42 -11.77 10.35 -9.49
CA ASP A 42 -10.73 11.36 -9.71
C ASP A 42 -9.46 11.09 -8.89
N SER A 43 -9.61 10.61 -7.64
CA SER A 43 -8.49 10.38 -6.74
C SER A 43 -7.69 9.15 -7.15
N ALA A 44 -8.38 8.08 -7.54
CA ALA A 44 -7.78 6.87 -8.08
C ALA A 44 -7.08 7.14 -9.42
N SER A 45 -7.72 7.91 -10.31
CA SER A 45 -7.14 8.33 -11.59
C SER A 45 -5.88 9.17 -11.39
N LEU A 46 -5.89 10.11 -10.43
CA LEU A 46 -4.73 10.93 -10.09
C LEU A 46 -3.58 10.07 -9.52
N ALA A 47 -3.87 9.18 -8.57
CA ALA A 47 -2.87 8.28 -7.98
C ALA A 47 -2.27 7.32 -9.00
N HIS A 48 -3.10 6.78 -9.88
CA HIS A 48 -2.69 5.91 -10.98
C HIS A 48 -1.78 6.65 -11.96
N GLY A 49 -2.23 7.80 -12.47
CA GLY A 49 -1.46 8.65 -13.39
C GLY A 49 -0.14 9.13 -12.79
N PHE A 50 -0.14 9.51 -11.51
CA PHE A 50 1.08 9.84 -10.79
C PHE A 50 2.04 8.66 -10.75
N THR A 51 1.57 7.48 -10.38
CA THR A 51 2.42 6.29 -10.20
C THR A 51 3.08 5.85 -11.51
N ILE A 52 2.34 5.76 -12.61
CA ILE A 52 2.88 5.35 -13.92
C ILE A 52 3.87 6.39 -14.50
N SER A 53 3.87 7.62 -13.97
CA SER A 53 4.82 8.67 -14.37
C SER A 53 6.17 8.60 -13.63
N GLN A 54 6.32 7.69 -12.66
CA GLN A 54 7.53 7.57 -11.86
C GLN A 54 8.34 6.33 -12.25
N ASP A 55 9.65 6.52 -12.48
CA ASP A 55 10.54 5.42 -12.88
C ASP A 55 11.03 4.57 -11.70
N SER A 56 10.85 5.04 -10.46
CA SER A 56 11.49 4.42 -9.29
C SER A 56 10.74 4.70 -7.99
N ALA A 57 10.25 3.62 -7.35
CA ALA A 57 9.63 3.66 -6.04
C ALA A 57 10.58 4.25 -4.97
N VAL A 58 11.84 3.82 -4.96
CA VAL A 58 12.81 4.29 -3.95
C VAL A 58 13.07 5.79 -4.08
N LYS A 59 13.11 6.32 -5.31
CA LYS A 59 13.26 7.76 -5.52
C LYS A 59 12.05 8.54 -4.97
N VAL A 60 10.83 8.10 -5.27
CA VAL A 60 9.60 8.72 -4.77
C VAL A 60 9.60 8.76 -3.24
N LEU A 61 9.95 7.63 -2.60
CA LEU A 61 9.96 7.52 -1.16
C LEU A 61 11.07 8.39 -0.54
N LEU A 62 12.30 8.40 -1.08
CA LEU A 62 13.40 9.24 -0.59
C LEU A 62 13.09 10.74 -0.75
N ASP A 63 12.43 11.14 -1.83
CA ASP A 63 12.05 12.53 -2.12
C ASP A 63 10.79 12.99 -1.36
N SER A 64 10.09 12.07 -0.70
CA SER A 64 8.91 12.38 0.11
C SER A 64 9.25 13.14 1.39
N MET A 65 8.24 13.78 1.98
CA MET A 65 8.41 14.46 3.28
C MET A 65 8.77 13.44 4.37
N THR A 66 8.15 12.26 4.37
CA THR A 66 8.44 11.19 5.32
C THR A 66 9.83 10.61 5.11
N GLY A 67 10.20 10.31 3.87
CA GLY A 67 11.54 9.81 3.53
C GLY A 67 12.64 10.75 3.99
N ARG A 68 12.53 12.06 3.68
CA ARG A 68 13.48 13.06 4.18
C ARG A 68 13.58 13.10 5.70
N ARG A 69 12.48 12.90 6.44
CA ARG A 69 12.52 12.81 7.91
C ARG A 69 13.24 11.55 8.39
N PHE A 70 13.04 10.41 7.74
CA PHE A 70 13.73 9.16 8.08
C PHE A 70 15.23 9.28 7.82
N ILE A 71 15.63 9.82 6.66
CA ILE A 71 17.05 10.09 6.33
C ILE A 71 17.68 11.01 7.38
N GLY A 72 16.99 12.09 7.75
CA GLY A 72 17.45 13.00 8.80
C GLY A 72 17.64 12.36 10.18
N ASN A 73 17.06 11.18 10.42
CA ASN A 73 17.21 10.38 11.63
C ASN A 73 18.09 9.13 11.42
N CYS A 74 18.92 9.11 10.37
CA CYS A 74 19.80 7.97 10.03
C CYS A 74 19.06 6.65 9.75
N ARG A 75 17.81 6.72 9.24
CA ARG A 75 16.94 5.58 8.93
C ARG A 75 16.68 5.41 7.43
N GLN A 76 17.68 5.69 6.59
CA GLN A 76 17.53 5.55 5.14
C GLN A 76 17.19 4.11 4.71
N ASN A 77 17.81 3.11 5.36
CA ASN A 77 17.56 1.70 5.06
C ASN A 77 16.08 1.31 5.20
N ASP A 78 15.34 1.95 6.11
CA ASP A 78 13.90 1.69 6.28
C ASP A 78 13.10 2.23 5.08
N VAL A 79 13.52 3.37 4.53
CA VAL A 79 12.89 3.97 3.33
C VAL A 79 13.14 3.08 2.12
N GLU A 80 14.37 2.60 1.95
CA GLU A 80 14.75 1.68 0.87
C GLU A 80 14.04 0.33 1.01
N PHE A 81 13.91 -0.18 2.24
CA PHE A 81 13.18 -1.41 2.51
C PHE A 81 11.70 -1.29 2.12
N CYS A 82 11.05 -0.19 2.49
CA CYS A 82 9.64 0.08 2.17
C CYS A 82 9.39 0.31 0.66
N ALA A 83 10.41 0.65 -0.12
CA ALA A 83 10.30 0.86 -1.56
C ALA A 83 10.25 -0.45 -2.36
N ARG A 84 10.49 -1.60 -1.72
CA ARG A 84 10.50 -2.89 -2.40
C ARG A 84 9.07 -3.39 -2.62
N VAL A 85 8.73 -3.63 -3.88
CA VAL A 85 7.38 -4.02 -4.32
C VAL A 85 7.28 -5.55 -4.38
N ASN A 86 6.15 -6.11 -3.94
CA ASN A 86 5.86 -7.55 -3.95
C ASN A 86 6.83 -8.43 -3.12
N GLU A 87 7.39 -7.90 -2.03
CA GLU A 87 8.29 -8.65 -1.13
C GLU A 87 7.56 -9.59 -0.15
N SER A 88 6.24 -9.45 0.01
CA SER A 88 5.43 -10.23 0.93
C SER A 88 4.13 -10.67 0.30
N THR A 89 3.69 -11.88 0.64
CA THR A 89 2.37 -12.43 0.26
C THR A 89 1.33 -12.30 1.37
N ILE A 90 1.71 -11.65 2.47
CA ILE A 90 0.88 -11.48 3.67
C ILE A 90 0.05 -10.21 3.54
N VAL A 91 -1.27 -10.34 3.74
CA VAL A 91 -2.22 -9.23 3.81
C VAL A 91 -2.81 -9.19 5.23
N PRO A 92 -2.46 -8.20 6.07
CA PRO A 92 -3.06 -8.05 7.38
C PRO A 92 -4.54 -7.62 7.26
N VAL A 93 -5.41 -8.26 8.04
CA VAL A 93 -6.86 -8.01 8.07
C VAL A 93 -7.26 -7.64 9.50
N VAL A 94 -7.89 -6.47 9.64
CA VAL A 94 -8.46 -6.02 10.91
C VAL A 94 -9.88 -6.59 11.03
N SER A 95 -10.13 -7.40 12.07
CA SER A 95 -11.47 -7.89 12.39
C SER A 95 -12.01 -7.22 13.65
N ALA A 96 -13.22 -6.67 13.60
CA ALA A 96 -13.82 -5.88 14.69
C ALA A 96 -14.39 -6.72 15.86
N TYR A 97 -13.93 -7.95 16.06
CA TYR A 97 -14.48 -8.84 17.10
C TYR A 97 -13.55 -8.90 18.32
N GLY A 98 -13.91 -8.21 19.40
CA GLY A 98 -13.34 -8.35 20.73
C GLY A 98 -12.55 -7.13 21.22
N GLU A 99 -12.53 -6.92 22.54
CA GLU A 99 -11.80 -5.82 23.22
C GLU A 99 -10.26 -5.92 23.13
N ASP A 100 -9.74 -6.91 22.41
CA ASP A 100 -8.35 -7.00 21.97
C ASP A 100 -8.33 -7.02 20.43
N SER A 101 -7.69 -6.01 19.84
CA SER A 101 -7.56 -5.86 18.39
C SER A 101 -6.54 -6.86 17.84
N ASP A 102 -6.96 -8.12 17.67
CA ASP A 102 -6.14 -9.14 17.01
C ASP A 102 -6.03 -8.84 15.51
N ILE A 103 -4.80 -8.60 15.04
CA ILE A 103 -4.46 -8.51 13.61
C ILE A 103 -4.32 -9.94 13.08
N ARG A 104 -5.23 -10.35 12.19
CA ARG A 104 -5.11 -11.63 11.49
C ARG A 104 -4.31 -11.45 10.21
N PHE A 105 -3.48 -12.42 9.87
CA PHE A 105 -2.71 -12.43 8.64
C PHE A 105 -3.35 -13.40 7.64
N VAL A 106 -3.66 -12.92 6.43
CA VAL A 106 -4.11 -13.78 5.32
C VAL A 106 -2.96 -13.92 4.34
N SER A 107 -2.58 -15.16 3.99
CA SER A 107 -1.66 -15.40 2.87
C SER A 107 -2.46 -15.41 1.56
N SER A 108 -2.01 -14.67 0.55
CA SER A 108 -2.67 -14.61 -0.77
C SER A 108 -2.85 -16.01 -1.39
N MET A 109 -4.10 -16.38 -1.70
CA MET A 109 -4.49 -17.61 -2.39
C MET A 109 -4.21 -17.51 -3.90
N ARG A 110 -3.77 -18.62 -4.51
CA ARG A 110 -3.64 -18.77 -5.98
C ARG A 110 -4.93 -19.21 -6.70
N SER A 111 -6.06 -19.40 -6.02
CA SER A 111 -7.31 -19.81 -6.68
C SER A 111 -8.55 -19.61 -5.79
N SER A 112 -9.65 -19.19 -6.43
CA SER A 112 -10.96 -18.93 -5.85
C SER A 112 -11.59 -20.21 -5.27
N THR A 113 -11.45 -20.49 -3.97
CA THR A 113 -12.61 -20.92 -3.13
C THR A 113 -12.42 -21.02 -1.60
N ASP A 114 -11.25 -20.99 -0.95
CA ASP A 114 -11.20 -21.21 0.52
C ASP A 114 -10.05 -20.49 1.25
N ALA A 115 -10.30 -19.33 1.86
CA ALA A 115 -9.30 -18.63 2.68
C ALA A 115 -8.81 -19.51 3.84
N ILE A 116 -7.54 -19.90 3.83
CA ILE A 116 -6.87 -20.51 4.99
C ILE A 116 -6.43 -19.38 5.91
N VAL A 117 -7.16 -19.18 7.01
CA VAL A 117 -6.73 -18.32 8.12
C VAL A 117 -5.59 -19.03 8.83
N ALA A 118 -4.38 -18.48 8.75
CA ALA A 118 -3.25 -18.96 9.54
C ALA A 118 -3.22 -18.19 10.87
N ASP A 119 -3.72 -18.81 11.94
CA ASP A 119 -3.44 -18.38 13.31
C ASP A 119 -1.99 -18.79 13.64
N LEU A 120 -1.08 -17.82 13.65
CA LEU A 120 0.21 -17.98 14.31
C LEU A 120 0.02 -17.59 15.77
N ALA A 121 -0.33 -18.59 16.59
CA ALA A 121 -0.20 -18.49 18.04
C ALA A 121 1.28 -18.30 18.41
N SER A 122 1.53 -17.34 19.30
CA SER A 122 2.83 -17.01 19.91
C SER A 122 3.54 -18.19 20.54
#